data_AF-A0A359N1Y8-F1
#
_entry.id   AF-A0A359N1Y8-F1
#
_cell.length_a   1.000
_cell.length_b   1.000
_cell.length_c   1.000
_cell.angle_alpha   90.00
_cell.angle_beta   90.00
_cell.angle_gamma   90.00
#
_symmetry.space_group_name_H-M   'P 1'
#
loop_
_entity.id
_entity.type
_entity.pdbx_description
1 polymer ?
#
loop_
_entity_poly.entity_id
_entity_poly.type
_entity_poly.pdbx_seq_one_letter_code
_entity_poly.pdbx_strand_id
1 'polypeptide(L)'
;MNNKISDYEIQREPKTCSNIYEILAHPAIFNPLMNCIYPEINPKTINNIVPDKSSKIHHIFLHIEKIVKYFQKKENVEKFAKEVEIFYLTHKNALEKA
;
A
#
# COMPACT_ATOMS: atom_id res chain seq x y z
N MET A 1 0.98 -25.35 40.41
CA MET A 1 2.05 -24.82 39.54
C MET A 1 1.39 -24.00 38.45
N ASN A 2 1.60 -22.68 38.48
CA ASN A 2 0.95 -21.72 37.59
C ASN A 2 1.62 -21.73 36.22
N ASN A 3 0.87 -22.12 35.18
CA ASN A 3 1.22 -21.82 33.80
C ASN A 3 1.05 -20.31 33.56
N LYS A 4 2.12 -19.54 33.78
CA LYS A 4 2.27 -18.20 33.22
C LYS A 4 2.47 -18.36 31.71
N ILE A 5 1.36 -18.46 30.98
CA ILE A 5 1.33 -18.10 29.57
C ILE A 5 1.72 -16.62 29.57
N SER A 6 2.93 -16.32 29.10
CA SER A 6 3.47 -14.98 29.13
C SER A 6 2.58 -14.03 28.35
N ASP A 7 2.42 -12.80 28.84
CA ASP A 7 1.75 -11.65 28.23
C ASP A 7 2.30 -11.23 26.83
N TYR A 8 3.09 -12.09 26.17
CA TYR A 8 3.62 -11.92 24.82
C TYR A 8 2.58 -12.20 23.71
N GLU A 9 1.42 -12.76 24.06
CA GLU A 9 0.31 -12.97 23.13
C GLU A 9 -0.80 -11.92 23.29
N ILE A 10 -0.46 -10.71 23.76
CA ILE A 10 -1.30 -9.54 23.52
C ILE A 10 -1.23 -9.23 22.02
N GLN A 11 -2.08 -9.93 21.28
CA GLN A 11 -2.86 -9.41 20.17
C GLN A 11 -2.21 -8.20 19.51
N ARG A 12 -1.26 -8.44 18.59
CA ARG A 12 -1.01 -7.48 17.52
C ARG A 12 -2.27 -7.48 16.66
N GLU A 13 -3.29 -6.74 17.11
CA GLU A 13 -4.36 -6.34 16.23
C GLU A 13 -3.69 -5.80 14.96
N PRO A 14 -4.03 -6.33 13.77
CA PRO A 14 -3.59 -5.68 12.55
C PRO A 14 -4.06 -4.24 12.68
N LYS A 15 -3.12 -3.28 12.66
CA LYS A 15 -3.45 -1.85 12.73
C LYS A 15 -4.38 -1.55 11.56
N THR A 16 -5.68 -1.63 11.82
CA THR A 16 -6.72 -1.31 10.86
C THR A 16 -6.50 0.15 10.52
N CYS A 17 -6.21 0.43 9.25
CA CYS A 17 -5.99 1.79 8.80
C CYS A 17 -7.26 2.59 9.11
N SER A 18 -7.17 3.53 10.06
CA SER A 18 -8.32 4.24 10.60
C SER A 18 -8.80 5.38 9.70
N ASN A 19 -8.02 5.71 8.66
CA ASN A 19 -8.38 6.71 7.66
C ASN A 19 -7.97 6.29 6.25
N ILE A 20 -8.65 6.87 5.25
CA ILE A 20 -8.44 6.55 3.83
C ILE A 20 -7.03 6.85 3.34
N TYR A 21 -6.39 7.89 3.88
CA TYR A 21 -5.02 8.24 3.51
C TYR A 21 -4.01 7.19 3.98
N GLU A 22 -4.24 6.58 5.14
CA GLU A 22 -3.43 5.48 5.65
C GLU A 22 -3.60 4.21 4.82
N ILE A 23 -4.82 3.92 4.37
CA ILE A 23 -5.09 2.81 3.43
C ILE A 23 -4.31 3.04 2.15
N LEU A 24 -4.44 4.24 1.56
CA LEU A 24 -3.77 4.59 0.31
C LEU A 24 -2.24 4.65 0.45
N ALA A 25 -1.72 4.99 1.63
CA ALA A 25 -0.29 5.03 1.93
C ALA A 25 0.32 3.67 2.23
N HIS A 26 -0.50 2.64 2.46
CA HIS A 26 -0.01 1.28 2.67
C HIS A 26 0.78 0.84 1.43
N PRO A 27 1.99 0.24 1.56
CA PRO A 27 2.84 -0.09 0.42
C PRO A 27 2.15 -0.94 -0.65
N ALA A 28 1.28 -1.86 -0.23
CA ALA A 28 0.50 -2.73 -1.12
C ALA A 28 -0.55 -1.98 -1.97
N ILE A 29 -0.86 -0.73 -1.62
CA ILE A 29 -1.82 0.12 -2.30
C ILE A 29 -1.07 1.26 -3.00
N PHE A 30 -0.15 1.90 -2.29
CA PHE A 30 0.64 3.03 -2.79
C PHE A 30 1.45 2.67 -4.02
N ASN A 31 2.17 1.53 -4.03
CA ASN A 31 3.01 1.17 -5.17
C ASN A 31 2.17 0.91 -6.44
N PRO A 32 1.11 0.07 -6.40
CA PRO A 32 0.18 -0.06 -7.52
C PRO A 32 -0.44 1.26 -7.98
N LEU A 33 -0.81 2.14 -7.03
CA LEU A 33 -1.42 3.43 -7.32
C LEU A 33 -0.47 4.33 -8.11
N MET A 34 0.79 4.36 -7.69
CA MET A 34 1.83 5.15 -8.34
C MET A 34 2.18 4.63 -9.73
N ASN A 35 2.28 3.31 -9.92
CA ASN A 35 2.48 2.70 -11.24
C ASN A 35 1.35 3.07 -12.22
N CYS A 36 0.11 3.13 -11.71
CA CYS A 36 -1.07 3.44 -12.51
C CYS A 36 -1.15 4.92 -12.92
N ILE A 37 -0.79 5.83 -12.01
CA ILE A 37 -0.93 7.28 -12.21
C ILE A 37 0.33 7.91 -12.83
N TYR A 38 1.48 7.27 -12.66
CA TYR A 38 2.79 7.72 -13.12
C TYR A 38 3.59 6.57 -13.77
N PRO A 39 3.08 5.94 -14.83
CA PRO A 39 3.72 4.78 -15.46
C PRO A 39 5.13 5.08 -16.01
N GLU A 40 5.43 6.34 -16.30
CA GLU A 40 6.74 6.80 -16.76
C GLU A 40 7.81 6.85 -15.66
N ILE A 41 7.43 6.77 -14.38
CA ILE A 41 8.37 6.85 -13.26
C ILE A 41 8.69 5.44 -12.76
N ASN A 42 9.98 5.15 -12.64
CA ASN A 42 10.42 3.87 -12.07
C ASN A 42 9.90 3.73 -10.62
N PRO A 43 9.24 2.62 -10.25
CA PRO A 43 8.69 2.41 -8.90
C PRO A 43 9.74 2.51 -7.77
N LYS A 44 11.01 2.21 -8.07
CA LYS A 44 12.13 2.38 -7.13
C LYS A 44 12.42 3.85 -6.85
N THR A 45 12.29 4.70 -7.87
CA THR A 45 12.49 6.15 -7.75
C THR A 45 11.42 6.77 -6.85
N ILE A 46 10.17 6.33 -6.98
CA ILE A 46 9.08 6.82 -6.13
C ILE A 46 9.31 6.43 -4.67
N ASN A 47 9.67 5.19 -4.38
CA ASN A 47 9.96 4.77 -3.01
C ASN A 47 11.20 5.45 -2.41
N ASN A 48 12.13 5.94 -3.23
CA ASN A 48 13.26 6.73 -2.73
C ASN A 48 12.86 8.19 -2.41
N ILE A 49 11.89 8.75 -3.15
CA ILE A 49 11.40 10.13 -2.96
C ILE A 49 10.40 10.22 -1.80
N VAL A 50 9.57 9.19 -1.62
CA VAL A 50 8.56 9.08 -0.56
C VAL A 50 8.74 7.76 0.19
N PRO A 51 9.77 7.68 1.07
CA PRO A 51 10.21 6.42 1.66
C PRO A 51 9.32 5.93 2.82
N ASP A 52 8.82 6.85 3.64
CA ASP A 52 8.09 6.53 4.86
C ASP A 52 6.58 6.79 4.75
N LYS A 53 5.83 6.25 5.72
CA LYS A 53 4.36 6.35 5.78
C LYS A 53 3.88 7.79 5.76
N SER A 54 4.50 8.68 6.52
CA SER A 54 4.12 10.09 6.65
C SER A 54 4.28 10.82 5.31
N SER A 55 5.42 10.60 4.63
CA SER A 55 5.68 11.18 3.32
C SER A 55 4.72 10.66 2.25
N LYS A 56 4.34 9.38 2.29
CA LYS A 56 3.33 8.79 1.40
C LYS A 56 1.95 9.39 1.64
N ILE A 57 1.52 9.52 2.89
CA ILE A 57 0.26 10.18 3.27
C ILE A 57 0.24 11.61 2.74
N HIS A 58 1.32 12.36 2.96
CA HIS A 58 1.43 13.74 2.50
C HIS A 58 1.33 13.82 0.96
N HIS A 59 2.01 12.93 0.24
CA HIS A 59 1.92 12.86 -1.23
C HIS A 59 0.50 12.55 -1.72
N ILE A 60 -0.19 11.60 -1.09
CA ILE A 60 -1.59 11.29 -1.44
C ILE A 60 -2.47 12.51 -1.20
N PHE A 61 -2.30 13.19 -0.07
CA PHE A 61 -3.06 14.39 0.25
C PHE A 61 -2.85 15.48 -0.80
N LEU A 62 -1.59 15.79 -1.17
CA LEU A 62 -1.27 16.80 -2.19
C LEU A 62 -1.84 16.48 -3.57
N HIS A 63 -2.05 15.20 -3.89
CA HIS A 63 -2.46 14.76 -5.22
C HIS A 63 -3.84 14.08 -5.26
N ILE A 64 -4.65 14.25 -4.21
CA ILE A 64 -5.92 13.52 -4.06
C ILE A 64 -6.89 13.80 -5.21
N GLU A 65 -6.94 15.04 -5.73
CA GLU A 65 -7.79 15.39 -6.86
C GLU A 65 -7.41 14.63 -8.14
N LYS A 66 -6.10 14.49 -8.40
CA LYS A 66 -5.60 13.72 -9.53
C LYS A 66 -5.94 12.24 -9.38
N ILE A 67 -5.78 11.69 -8.18
CA ILE A 67 -6.12 10.30 -7.84
C ILE A 67 -7.62 10.05 -8.07
N VAL A 68 -8.49 10.91 -7.54
CA VAL A 68 -9.95 10.81 -7.71
C VAL A 68 -10.31 10.89 -9.19
N LYS A 69 -9.76 11.86 -9.92
CA LYS A 69 -10.00 12.01 -11.37
C LYS A 69 -9.55 10.79 -12.17
N TYR A 70 -8.45 10.14 -11.78
CA TYR A 70 -7.98 8.92 -12.41
C TYR A 70 -9.02 7.78 -12.30
N PHE A 71 -9.60 7.60 -11.11
CA PHE A 71 -10.57 6.53 -10.85
C PHE A 71 -12.00 6.79 -11.32
N GLN A 72 -12.28 7.96 -11.92
CA GLN A 72 -13.57 8.21 -12.57
C GLN A 72 -13.80 7.35 -13.82
N LYS A 73 -12.75 6.72 -14.34
CA LYS A 73 -12.81 5.85 -15.51
C LYS A 73 -12.73 4.37 -15.10
N LYS A 74 -13.66 3.55 -15.59
CA LYS A 74 -13.75 2.13 -15.22
C LYS A 74 -12.47 1.36 -15.57
N GLU A 75 -11.89 1.62 -16.73
CA GLU A 75 -10.67 0.96 -17.18
C GLU A 75 -9.47 1.23 -16.27
N ASN A 76 -9.45 2.35 -15.55
CA ASN A 76 -8.39 2.70 -14.62
C ASN A 76 -8.54 1.97 -13.28
N VAL A 77 -9.77 1.70 -12.85
CA VAL A 77 -10.04 0.83 -11.69
C VAL A 77 -9.56 -0.59 -11.98
N GLU A 78 -9.84 -1.12 -13.18
CA GLU A 78 -9.41 -2.45 -13.61
C GLU A 78 -7.88 -2.56 -13.71
N LYS A 79 -7.21 -1.53 -14.24
CA LYS A 79 -5.74 -1.47 -14.27
C LYS A 79 -5.15 -1.49 -12.87
N PHE A 80 -5.69 -0.70 -11.96
CA PHE A 80 -5.24 -0.66 -10.57
C PHE A 80 -5.41 -2.00 -9.86
N ALA A 81 -6.55 -2.68 -10.03
CA ALA A 81 -6.78 -3.99 -9.46
C ALA A 81 -5.74 -5.02 -9.92
N LYS A 82 -5.37 -5.00 -11.21
CA LYS A 82 -4.30 -5.85 -11.76
C LYS A 82 -2.94 -5.57 -11.14
N GLU A 83 -2.57 -4.30 -10.95
CA GLU A 83 -1.31 -3.93 -10.29
C GLU A 83 -1.27 -4.38 -8.82
N VAL A 84 -2.40 -4.30 -8.10
CA VAL A 84 -2.51 -4.83 -6.73
C VAL A 84 -2.33 -6.35 -6.71
N GLU A 85 -2.94 -7.07 -7.65
CA GLU A 85 -2.78 -8.52 -7.80
C GLU A 85 -1.31 -8.89 -8.09
N ILE A 86 -0.65 -8.20 -9.01
CA ILE A 86 0.78 -8.39 -9.32
C ILE A 86 1.64 -8.17 -8.08
N PHE A 87 1.39 -7.10 -7.32
CA PHE A 87 2.10 -6.82 -6.08
C PHE A 87 1.92 -7.99 -5.09
N TYR A 88 0.68 -8.43 -4.86
CA TYR A 88 0.37 -9.50 -3.92
C TYR A 88 1.05 -10.82 -4.31
N LEU A 89 0.93 -11.24 -5.57
CA LEU A 89 1.55 -12.47 -6.07
C LEU A 89 3.08 -12.43 -5.95
N THR A 90 3.69 -11.28 -6.23
CA THR A 90 5.14 -11.09 -6.08
C THR A 90 5.59 -11.28 -4.63
N HIS A 91 4.86 -10.70 -3.67
CA HIS A 91 5.21 -10.80 -2.24
C HIS A 91 4.92 -12.19 -1.67
N LYS A 92 3.81 -12.83 -2.08
CA LYS A 92 3.50 -14.20 -1.70
C LYS A 92 4.61 -15.16 -2.15
N ASN A 93 5.04 -15.07 -3.41
CA ASN A 93 6.13 -15.90 -3.93
C ASN A 93 7.47 -15.64 -3.22
N ALA A 94 7.72 -14.42 -2.73
CA ALA A 94 8.91 -14.11 -1.95
C ALA A 94 8.85 -14.76 -0.56
N LEU A 95 7.67 -14.81 0.06
CA LEU A 95 7.46 -15.47 1.35
C LEU A 95 7.57 -16.99 1.26
N GLU A 96 7.08 -17.61 0.18
CA GLU A 96 7.17 -19.06 -0.03
C GLU A 96 8.59 -19.55 -0.37
N LYS A 97 9.50 -18.65 -0.76
CA LYS A 97 10.90 -18.93 -1.06
C LYS A 97 11.88 -18.63 0.08
N ALA A 98 11.41 -17.98 1.14
CA ALA A 98 12.20 -17.62 2.32
C ALA A 98 12.11 -18.72 3.40
#